data_AF-A0A8E2FDF5-F1
#
_entry.id   AF-A0A8E2FDF5-F1
#
_cell.length_a   1.000
_cell.length_b   1.000
_cell.length_c   1.000
_cell.angle_alpha   90.00
_cell.angle_beta   90.00
_cell.angle_gamma   90.00
#
_symmetry.space_group_name_H-M   'P 1'
#
loop_
_entity.id
_entity.type
_entity.pdbx_description
1 polymer ?
#
loop_
_entity_poly.entity_id
_entity_poly.type
_entity_poly.pdbx_seq_one_letter_code
_entity_poly.pdbx_strand_id
1 'polypeptide(L)'
;MASIPSSHVYTTLRIPTKTPRLPELAEKSRTAKLSALQKAPTAFASKYSDEALLPIAAWISRIVVLGTEIFICVATHEPQKEADNDADFLMSGEWIGMLTLRGPFTYSDFHLPESGPRAAFS
;
A
#
# COMPACT_ATOMS: atom_id res chain seq x y z
N MET A 1 39.91 10.23 6.26
CA MET A 1 38.86 10.30 5.22
C MET A 1 37.52 10.33 5.94
N ALA A 2 36.83 11.47 5.96
CA ALA A 2 35.49 11.55 6.55
C ALA A 2 34.49 10.93 5.57
N SER A 3 33.74 9.92 5.99
CA SER A 3 32.62 9.39 5.20
C SER A 3 31.57 10.48 5.10
N ILE A 4 31.21 10.88 3.88
CA ILE A 4 30.05 11.75 3.66
C ILE A 4 28.83 10.99 4.19
N PRO A 5 28.06 11.53 5.15
CA PRO A 5 26.86 10.86 5.61
C PRO A 5 25.91 10.75 4.42
N SER A 6 25.49 9.52 4.09
CA SER A 6 24.48 9.27 3.07
C SER A 6 23.16 9.91 3.52
N SER A 7 22.87 11.11 3.00
CA SER A 7 21.61 11.78 3.24
C SER A 7 20.49 10.95 2.62
N HIS A 8 19.46 10.65 3.41
CA HIS A 8 18.26 9.99 2.92
C HIS A 8 17.21 11.06 2.64
N VAL A 9 16.60 10.99 1.46
CA VAL A 9 15.44 11.79 1.11
C VAL A 9 14.20 10.92 1.24
N TYR A 10 13.19 11.45 1.92
CA TYR A 10 11.92 10.76 2.11
C TYR A 10 10.86 11.45 1.28
N THR A 11 10.19 10.69 0.43
CA THR A 11 9.13 11.21 -0.44
C THR A 11 7.90 10.33 -0.32
N THR A 12 6.75 10.96 -0.08
CA THR A 12 5.47 10.26 0.00
C THR A 12 4.75 10.40 -1.33
N LEU A 13 4.44 9.27 -1.97
CA LEU A 13 3.73 9.21 -3.23
C LEU A 13 2.50 8.33 -3.13
N ARG A 14 1.46 8.69 -3.87
CA ARG A 14 0.28 7.83 -4.06
C ARG A 14 0.60 6.76 -5.09
N ILE A 15 0.17 5.52 -4.87
CA ILE A 15 0.26 4.48 -5.89
C ILE A 15 -0.69 4.82 -7.05
N PRO A 16 -0.19 5.00 -8.29
CA PRO A 16 -1.03 5.25 -9.44
C PRO A 16 -1.86 4.00 -9.77
N THR A 17 -3.16 4.15 -9.96
CA THR A 17 -4.09 3.03 -10.25
C THR A 17 -4.16 2.70 -11.75
N LYS A 18 -3.72 3.62 -12.61
CA LYS A 18 -3.70 3.49 -14.07
C LYS A 18 -2.26 3.55 -14.59
N THR A 19 -1.51 2.48 -14.40
CA THR A 19 -0.12 2.35 -14.87
C THR A 19 0.14 0.93 -15.39
N PRO A 20 0.97 0.75 -16.43
CA PRO A 20 1.40 -0.58 -16.86
C PRO A 20 2.21 -1.33 -15.78
N ARG A 21 2.82 -0.61 -14.83
CA ARG A 21 3.62 -1.18 -13.72
C ARG A 21 2.79 -1.65 -12.53
N LEU A 22 1.47 -1.66 -12.64
CA LEU A 22 0.57 -2.03 -11.54
C LEU A 22 0.86 -3.43 -10.95
N PRO A 23 1.20 -4.47 -11.74
CA PRO A 23 1.59 -5.77 -11.18
C PRO A 23 2.86 -5.69 -10.32
N GLU A 24 3.88 -4.97 -10.79
CA GLU A 24 5.15 -4.80 -10.06
C GLU A 24 4.95 -4.02 -8.76
N LEU A 25 4.13 -2.97 -8.79
CA LEU A 25 3.76 -2.19 -7.60
C LEU A 25 2.95 -3.03 -6.61
N ALA A 26 2.08 -3.92 -7.09
CA ALA A 26 1.33 -4.85 -6.26
C ALA A 26 2.26 -5.89 -5.61
N GLU A 27 3.27 -6.38 -6.31
CA GLU A 27 4.28 -7.29 -5.75
C GLU A 27 5.13 -6.59 -4.68
N LYS A 28 5.53 -5.34 -4.94
CA LYS A 28 6.26 -4.54 -3.96
C LYS A 28 5.41 -4.25 -2.72
N SER A 29 4.12 -3.93 -2.89
CA SER A 29 3.18 -3.77 -1.79
C SER A 29 2.98 -5.05 -0.97
N ARG A 30 2.83 -6.20 -1.64
CA ARG A 30 2.78 -7.52 -0.98
C ARG A 30 4.03 -7.75 -0.14
N THR A 31 5.20 -7.57 -0.73
CA THR A 31 6.49 -7.79 -0.06
C THR A 31 6.64 -6.88 1.16
N ALA A 32 6.32 -5.59 1.02
CA ALA A 32 6.36 -4.62 2.12
C ALA A 32 5.41 -5.01 3.26
N LYS A 33 4.15 -5.37 2.94
CA LYS A 33 3.16 -5.75 3.95
C LYS A 33 3.54 -7.06 4.66
N LEU A 34 4.01 -8.06 3.92
CA LEU A 34 4.45 -9.33 4.49
C LEU A 34 5.67 -9.18 5.40
N SER A 35 6.65 -8.35 5.01
CA SER A 35 7.79 -8.00 5.84
C SER A 35 7.36 -7.30 7.14
N ALA A 36 6.42 -6.35 7.06
CA ALA A 36 5.88 -5.67 8.23
C ALA A 36 5.14 -6.63 9.18
N LEU A 37 4.33 -7.55 8.64
CA LEU A 37 3.63 -8.58 9.40
C LEU A 37 4.57 -9.54 10.14
N GLN A 38 5.72 -9.86 9.56
CA GLN A 38 6.74 -10.67 10.23
C GLN A 38 7.42 -9.92 11.36
N LYS A 39 7.74 -8.63 11.16
CA LYS A 39 8.42 -7.80 12.16
C LYS A 39 7.52 -7.44 13.34
N ALA A 40 6.23 -7.20 13.10
CA ALA A 40 5.29 -6.73 14.11
C ALA A 40 3.92 -7.44 13.97
N PRO A 41 3.82 -8.75 14.26
CA PRO A 41 2.61 -9.54 14.00
C PRO A 41 1.38 -9.06 14.78
N THR A 42 1.57 -8.42 15.94
CA THR A 42 0.47 -7.91 16.78
C THR A 42 0.02 -6.49 16.41
N ALA A 43 0.74 -5.80 15.52
CA ALA A 43 0.41 -4.44 15.09
C ALA A 43 -0.65 -4.41 13.97
N PHE A 44 -1.05 -5.57 13.44
CA PHE A 44 -1.98 -5.70 12.33
C PHE A 44 -3.15 -6.60 12.70
N ALA A 45 -4.31 -6.31 12.11
CA ALA A 45 -5.49 -7.17 12.23
C ALA A 45 -5.38 -8.47 11.40
N SER A 46 -4.58 -8.46 10.33
CA SER A 46 -4.34 -9.64 9.49
C SER A 46 -3.07 -10.39 9.90
N LYS A 47 -3.01 -11.69 9.60
CA LYS A 47 -1.87 -12.55 9.88
C LYS A 47 -1.03 -12.78 8.63
N TYR A 48 0.28 -12.99 8.84
CA TYR A 48 1.20 -13.35 7.76
C TYR A 48 0.74 -14.59 6.99
N SER A 49 0.32 -15.65 7.69
CA SER A 49 -0.11 -16.92 7.08
C SER A 49 -1.22 -16.74 6.05
N ASP A 50 -2.14 -15.81 6.31
CA ASP A 50 -3.33 -15.61 5.49
C ASP A 50 -3.00 -14.71 4.30
N GLU A 51 -2.22 -13.64 4.55
CA GLU A 51 -1.82 -12.67 3.54
C GLU A 51 -0.80 -13.25 2.55
N ALA A 52 0.06 -14.18 2.98
CA ALA A 52 1.09 -14.79 2.14
C ALA A 52 0.49 -15.69 1.04
N LEU A 53 -0.68 -16.28 1.30
CA LEU A 53 -1.38 -17.17 0.36
C LEU A 53 -2.16 -16.41 -0.72
N LEU A 54 -2.36 -15.10 -0.56
CA LEU A 54 -3.14 -14.33 -1.51
C LEU A 54 -2.42 -14.19 -2.86
N PRO A 55 -3.11 -14.47 -3.98
CA PRO A 55 -2.54 -14.31 -5.30
C PRO A 55 -2.31 -12.82 -5.61
N ILE A 56 -1.40 -12.54 -6.54
CA ILE A 56 -1.08 -11.16 -6.93
C ILE A 56 -2.31 -10.37 -7.41
N ALA A 57 -3.27 -11.04 -8.04
CA ALA A 57 -4.53 -10.44 -8.45
C ALA A 57 -5.31 -9.80 -7.28
N ALA A 58 -5.28 -10.41 -6.08
CA ALA A 58 -5.93 -9.83 -4.89
C ALA A 58 -5.22 -8.55 -4.42
N TRP A 59 -3.90 -8.48 -4.57
CA TRP A 59 -3.11 -7.27 -4.25
C TRP A 59 -3.35 -6.16 -5.26
N ILE A 60 -3.45 -6.50 -6.55
CA ILE A 60 -3.85 -5.57 -7.60
C ILE A 60 -5.24 -5.01 -7.30
N SER A 61 -6.21 -5.86 -6.97
CA SER A 61 -7.57 -5.44 -6.60
C SER A 61 -7.55 -4.43 -5.47
N ARG A 62 -6.75 -4.63 -4.42
CA ARG A 62 -6.64 -3.67 -3.30
C ARG A 62 -6.17 -2.27 -3.73
N ILE A 63 -5.31 -2.18 -4.74
CA ILE A 63 -4.83 -0.90 -5.26
C ILE A 63 -5.91 -0.21 -6.10
N VAL A 64 -6.66 -0.96 -6.91
CA VAL A 64 -7.63 -0.38 -7.87
C VAL A 64 -9.05 -0.26 -7.33
N VAL A 65 -9.33 -0.78 -6.13
CA VAL A 65 -10.65 -0.67 -5.50
C VAL A 65 -11.04 0.80 -5.38
N LEU A 66 -12.24 1.10 -5.88
CA LEU A 66 -12.84 2.43 -5.81
C LEU A 66 -12.93 2.91 -4.37
N GLY A 67 -12.57 4.18 -4.15
CA GLY A 67 -12.51 4.78 -2.83
C GLY A 67 -11.39 4.23 -1.95
N THR A 68 -10.35 3.62 -2.52
CA THR A 68 -9.11 3.29 -1.79
C THR A 68 -7.95 4.09 -2.38
N GLU A 69 -7.17 4.72 -1.51
CA GLU A 69 -5.94 5.41 -1.86
C GLU A 69 -4.80 4.88 -1.00
N ILE A 70 -3.72 4.46 -1.65
CA ILE A 70 -2.53 3.95 -0.98
C ILE A 70 -1.39 4.95 -1.17
N PHE A 71 -0.83 5.41 -0.07
CA PHE A 71 0.31 6.30 -0.01
C PHE A 71 1.51 5.53 0.54
N ILE A 72 2.66 5.73 -0.09
CA ILE A 72 3.92 5.07 0.26
C ILE A 72 4.94 6.14 0.57
N CYS A 73 5.60 6.01 1.71
CA CYS A 73 6.81 6.77 2.03
C CYS A 73 8.01 5.98 1.52
N VAL A 74 8.74 6.58 0.59
CA VAL A 74 9.90 6.01 -0.09
C VAL A 74 11.15 6.72 0.42
N ALA A 75 12.14 5.96 0.86
CA ALA A 75 13.48 6.44 1.17
C ALA A 75 14.40 6.25 -0.04
N THR A 76 15.10 7.31 -0.44
CA THR A 76 16.10 7.28 -1.51
C THR A 76 17.44 7.84 -1.01
N HIS A 77 18.54 7.37 -1.59
CA HIS A 77 19.87 7.90 -1.34
C HIS A 77 20.20 8.98 -2.37
N GLU A 78 20.86 10.06 -1.93
CA GLU A 78 21.43 11.04 -2.85
C GLU A 78 22.77 10.56 -3.46
N PRO A 79 23.05 10.89 -4.74
CA PRO A 79 22.18 11.59 -5.68
C PRO A 79 21.12 10.65 -6.26
N GLN A 80 19.87 11.09 -6.22
CA GLN A 80 18.76 10.31 -6.75
C GLN A 80 18.76 10.36 -8.28
N LYS A 81 18.54 9.21 -8.92
CA LYS A 81 18.27 9.16 -10.36
C LYS A 81 16.90 9.77 -10.63
N GLU A 82 16.81 10.74 -11.54
CA GLU A 82 15.54 11.31 -11.98
C GLU A 82 14.63 10.16 -12.45
N ALA A 83 13.43 10.09 -11.87
CA ALA A 83 12.41 9.13 -12.28
C ALA A 83 11.46 9.84 -13.23
N ASP A 84 11.13 9.20 -14.35
CA ASP A 84 10.29 9.80 -15.39
C ASP A 84 8.83 9.98 -14.95
N ASN A 85 8.38 9.21 -13.96
CA ASN A 85 7.05 9.31 -13.34
C ASN A 85 7.01 8.69 -11.93
N ASP A 86 5.89 8.89 -11.24
CA ASP A 86 5.64 8.39 -9.88
C ASP A 86 5.75 6.86 -9.76
N ALA A 87 5.32 6.09 -10.77
CA ALA A 87 5.43 4.64 -10.74
C ALA A 87 6.89 4.18 -10.77
N ASP A 88 7.72 4.85 -11.55
CA ASP A 88 9.16 4.57 -11.62
C ASP A 88 9.88 4.99 -10.34
N PHE A 89 9.48 6.11 -9.74
CA PHE A 89 9.98 6.54 -8.44
C PHE A 89 9.64 5.53 -7.34
N LEU A 90 8.38 5.08 -7.29
CA LEU A 90 7.93 4.08 -6.34
C LEU A 90 8.72 2.77 -6.49
N MET A 91 9.22 2.44 -7.67
CA MET A 91 10.05 1.27 -7.90
C MET A 91 11.51 1.47 -7.49
N SER A 92 12.05 2.69 -7.60
CA SER A 92 13.49 2.96 -7.40
C SER A 92 13.95 3.00 -5.94
N GLY A 93 13.11 3.45 -5.00
CA GLY A 93 13.48 3.60 -3.59
C GLY A 93 12.97 2.51 -2.65
N GLU A 94 13.41 2.54 -1.39
CA GLU A 94 12.97 1.62 -0.35
C GLU A 94 11.64 2.08 0.26
N TRP A 95 10.66 1.17 0.36
CA TRP A 95 9.37 1.49 1.00
C TRP A 95 9.51 1.35 2.51
N ILE A 96 9.50 2.47 3.21
CA ILE A 96 9.65 2.52 4.67
C ILE A 96 8.32 2.72 5.40
N GLY A 97 7.26 3.07 4.68
CA GLY A 97 5.94 3.27 5.25
C GLY A 97 4.84 3.13 4.20
N MET A 98 3.68 2.66 4.65
CA MET A 98 2.48 2.53 3.82
C MET A 98 1.25 2.97 4.62
N LEU A 99 0.44 3.81 4.00
CA LEU A 99 -0.85 4.26 4.51
C LEU A 99 -1.93 3.91 3.49
N THR A 100 -2.99 3.25 3.94
CA THR A 100 -4.17 2.99 3.11
C THR A 100 -5.35 3.79 3.66
N LEU A 101 -5.84 4.72 2.86
CA LEU A 101 -7.06 5.48 3.14
C LEU A 101 -8.21 4.86 2.34
N ARG A 102 -9.37 4.73 2.99
CA ARG A 102 -10.59 4.25 2.35
C ARG A 102 -11.71 5.25 2.59
N GLY A 103 -12.38 5.67 1.52
CA GLY A 103 -13.46 6.65 1.52
C GLY A 103 -13.49 7.48 0.23
N PRO A 104 -14.40 8.46 0.14
CA PRO A 104 -15.41 8.80 1.14
C PRO A 104 -16.50 7.72 1.22
N PHE A 105 -16.99 7.46 2.43
CA PHE A 105 -18.13 6.58 2.67
C PHE A 105 -19.35 7.40 3.02
N THR A 106 -20.53 6.96 2.63
CA THR A 106 -21.78 7.60 3.04
C THR A 106 -22.19 7.12 4.43
N TYR A 107 -23.00 7.91 5.15
CA TYR A 107 -23.55 7.51 6.44
C TYR A 107 -24.32 6.18 6.35
N SER A 108 -25.03 5.97 5.24
CA SER A 108 -25.78 4.75 4.96
C SER A 108 -24.90 3.49 4.89
N ASP A 109 -23.61 3.62 4.53
CA ASP A 109 -22.67 2.49 4.49
C ASP A 109 -22.23 2.03 5.89
N PHE A 110 -22.42 2.86 6.92
CA PHE A 110 -22.03 2.60 8.30
C PHE A 110 -23.20 2.54 9.29
N HIS A 111 -24.40 2.93 8.87
CA HIS A 111 -25.58 2.88 9.71
C HIS A 111 -26.01 1.43 9.94
N LEU A 112 -25.65 0.88 11.09
CA LEU A 112 -26.21 -0.37 11.59
C LEU A 112 -27.66 -0.07 12.04
N PRO A 113 -28.69 -0.60 11.37
CA PRO A 113 -30.07 -0.40 11.83
C PRO A 113 -30.23 -1.00 13.23
N GLU A 114 -30.99 -0.31 14.10
CA GLU A 114 -31.14 -0.58 15.54
C GLU A 114 -31.73 -1.98 15.85
N SER A 115 -32.24 -2.69 14.84
CA SER A 115 -32.76 -4.05 14.97
C SER A 115 -32.76 -4.77 13.62
N GLY A 116 -32.06 -5.90 13.49
CA GLY A 116 -32.11 -6.77 12.29
C GLY A 116 -33.48 -7.46 12.10
N PRO A 117 -33.81 -7.98 10.88
CA PRO A 117 -33.03 -9.04 10.25
C PRO A 117 -32.85 -9.02 8.70
N ARG A 118 -31.82 -9.78 8.28
CA ARG A 118 -31.61 -10.57 7.04
C ARG A 118 -31.90 -9.92 5.68
N ALA A 119 -30.89 -9.26 5.09
CA ALA A 119 -30.89 -9.03 3.64
C ALA A 119 -30.60 -10.35 2.91
N ALA A 120 -31.63 -10.92 2.29
CA ALA A 120 -31.45 -11.87 1.20
C ALA A 120 -30.86 -11.10 0.01
N PHE A 121 -29.68 -11.50 -0.44
CA PHE A 121 -29.15 -11.07 -1.73
C PHE A 121 -29.93 -11.80 -2.82
N SER A 122 -30.60 -11.04 -3.70
CA SER A 122 -31.10 -11.49 -5.01
C SER A 122 -30.13 -11.06 -6.09
#